data_AF-A0A1Y0IGU2-F1
#
_entry.id   AF-A0A1Y0IGU2-F1
#
_cell.length_a   1.000
_cell.length_b   1.000
_cell.length_c   1.000
_cell.angle_alpha   90.00
_cell.angle_beta   90.00
_cell.angle_gamma   90.00
#
_symmetry.space_group_name_H-M   'P 1'
#
loop_
_entity.id
_entity.type
_entity.pdbx_description
1 polymer ?
#
loop_
_entity_poly.entity_id
_entity_poly.type
_entity_poly.pdbx_seq_one_letter_code
_entity_poly.pdbx_strand_id
1 'polypeptide(L)'
;MFDLPYNAPARPTPQPGTPATPTPATPTNPAPSQEVLPAWAEESIRQVIEWGVMTGYEDGTWRPNQAVTRAEMASVLVRFYNFIRSGR
;
A
#
# COMPACT_ATOMS: atom_id res chain seq x y z
N MET A 1 9.75 20.31 -30.34
CA MET A 1 9.90 18.98 -29.73
C MET A 1 9.89 19.20 -28.22
N PHE A 2 8.73 19.05 -27.58
CA PHE A 2 8.54 19.34 -26.16
C PHE A 2 8.52 18.01 -25.39
N ASP A 3 9.68 17.58 -24.90
CA ASP A 3 9.76 16.65 -23.76
C ASP A 3 9.53 17.48 -22.50
N LEU A 4 8.27 17.60 -22.07
CA LEU A 4 8.02 17.99 -20.69
C LEU A 4 8.40 16.77 -19.84
N PRO A 5 9.46 16.82 -19.01
CA PRO A 5 9.73 15.70 -18.12
C PRO A 5 8.50 15.53 -17.25
N TYR A 6 7.92 14.33 -17.27
CA TYR A 6 6.86 13.95 -16.34
C TYR A 6 7.39 14.13 -14.91
N ASN A 7 7.11 15.29 -14.32
CA ASN A 7 7.40 15.60 -12.92
C ASN A 7 6.30 14.97 -12.08
N ALA A 8 6.32 13.64 -11.98
CA ALA A 8 5.49 12.94 -11.01
C ALA A 8 5.81 13.52 -9.62
N PRO A 9 4.82 13.83 -8.77
CA PRO A 9 5.10 14.14 -7.37
C PRO A 9 6.00 13.02 -6.85
N ALA A 10 7.15 13.35 -6.27
CA ALA A 10 8.15 12.38 -5.86
C ALA A 10 7.46 11.23 -5.16
N ARG A 11 7.36 10.06 -5.82
CA ARG A 11 6.94 8.84 -5.14
C ARG A 11 7.95 8.74 -4.01
N PRO A 12 7.56 8.73 -2.73
CA PRO A 12 8.46 8.26 -1.71
C PRO A 12 8.86 6.89 -2.23
N THR A 13 10.11 6.74 -2.66
CA THR A 13 10.64 5.43 -2.96
C THR A 13 10.30 4.63 -1.71
N PRO A 14 9.62 3.48 -1.80
CA PRO A 14 9.49 2.62 -0.65
C PRO A 14 10.92 2.41 -0.17
N GLN A 15 11.28 3.10 0.91
CA GLN A 15 12.65 3.10 1.37
C GLN A 15 12.87 1.63 1.73
N PRO A 16 13.89 0.96 1.15
CA PRO A 16 14.24 -0.36 1.61
C PRO A 16 14.54 -0.20 3.09
N GLY A 17 13.55 -0.50 3.93
CA GLY A 17 13.79 -0.78 5.31
C GLY A 17 14.84 -1.86 5.22
N THR A 18 16.00 -1.60 5.83
CA THR A 18 16.87 -2.67 6.29
C THR A 18 15.94 -3.78 6.79
N PRO A 19 16.13 -5.06 6.44
CA PRO A 19 15.34 -6.14 7.03
C PRO A 19 15.61 -6.12 8.54
N ALA A 20 14.91 -5.24 9.24
CA ALA A 20 14.77 -5.29 10.66
C ALA A 20 14.06 -6.63 10.84
N THR A 21 14.75 -7.54 11.52
CA THR A 21 14.12 -8.56 12.34
C THR A 21 12.73 -8.06 12.75
N PRO A 22 11.63 -8.79 12.54
CA PRO A 22 10.33 -8.39 13.05
C PRO A 22 10.39 -8.45 14.58
N THR A 23 11.06 -7.49 15.19
CA THR A 23 10.81 -7.08 16.55
C THR A 23 9.38 -6.55 16.52
N PRO A 24 8.50 -6.94 17.45
CA PRO A 24 7.24 -6.26 17.66
C PRO A 24 7.53 -4.87 18.24
N ALA A 25 8.17 -4.00 17.47
CA ALA A 25 8.14 -2.57 17.68
C ALA A 25 6.85 -2.11 17.04
N THR A 26 5.84 -1.84 17.86
CA THR A 26 4.58 -1.22 17.43
C THR A 26 4.93 0.04 16.63
N PRO A 27 4.76 0.09 15.30
CA PRO A 27 4.74 1.37 14.63
C PRO A 27 3.56 2.13 15.23
N THR A 28 3.81 3.27 15.88
CA THR A 28 2.74 4.15 16.36
C THR A 28 2.05 4.73 15.14
N ASN A 29 1.09 3.98 14.60
CA ASN A 29 0.29 4.43 13.48
C ASN A 29 -0.63 5.56 13.97
N PRO A 30 -0.83 6.61 13.16
CA PRO A 30 -1.82 7.62 13.47
C PRO A 30 -3.19 6.96 13.62
N ALA A 31 -4.05 7.53 14.47
CA ALA A 31 -5.45 7.14 14.52
C ALA A 31 -6.07 7.29 13.12
N PRO A 32 -7.12 6.51 12.76
CA PRO A 32 -7.75 6.57 11.43
C PRO A 32 -8.11 8.01 10.99
N SER A 33 -8.54 8.86 11.92
CA SER A 33 -8.91 10.26 11.67
C SER A 33 -7.72 11.18 11.35
N GLN A 34 -6.50 10.76 11.67
CA GLN A 34 -5.25 11.52 11.46
C GLN A 34 -4.40 10.90 10.35
N GLU A 35 -4.87 9.81 9.74
CA GLU A 35 -4.16 9.12 8.68
C GLU A 35 -4.29 9.86 7.35
N VAL A 36 -3.16 10.25 6.78
CA VAL A 36 -3.10 10.95 5.49
C VAL A 36 -2.57 9.99 4.43
N LEU A 37 -3.42 9.67 3.45
CA LEU A 37 -2.99 8.93 2.27
C LEU A 37 -2.18 9.84 1.34
N PRO A 38 -1.05 9.39 0.80
CA PRO A 38 -0.37 10.16 -0.23
C PRO A 38 -1.24 10.25 -1.50
N ALA A 39 -1.33 11.44 -2.10
CA ALA A 39 -2.17 11.69 -3.28
C ALA A 39 -1.86 10.76 -4.47
N TRP A 40 -0.60 10.33 -4.63
CA TRP A 40 -0.23 9.39 -5.69
C TRP A 40 -0.74 7.96 -5.43
N ALA A 41 -1.00 7.59 -4.17
CA ALA A 41 -1.44 6.25 -3.78
C ALA A 41 -2.97 6.14 -3.75
N GLU A 42 -3.67 7.25 -3.57
CA GLU A 42 -5.13 7.30 -3.39
C GLU A 42 -5.89 6.49 -4.45
N GLU A 43 -5.60 6.73 -5.74
CA GLU A 43 -6.25 6.00 -6.83
C GLU A 43 -5.92 4.50 -6.82
N SER A 44 -4.67 4.14 -6.49
CA SER A 44 -4.25 2.73 -6.44
C SER A 44 -4.93 1.99 -5.29
N ILE A 45 -5.05 2.67 -4.14
CA ILE A 45 -5.73 2.16 -2.94
C ILE A 45 -7.22 1.96 -3.23
N ARG A 46 -7.87 2.93 -3.88
CA ARG A 46 -9.28 2.81 -4.27
C ARG A 46 -9.52 1.59 -5.14
N GLN A 47 -8.69 1.38 -6.17
CA GLN A 47 -8.81 0.24 -7.09
C GLN A 47 -8.67 -1.11 -6.38
N VAL A 48 -7.65 -1.29 -5.52
CA VAL A 48 -7.46 -2.57 -4.83
C VAL A 48 -8.56 -2.89 -3.82
N ILE A 49 -9.21 -1.86 -3.26
CA ILE A 49 -10.40 -1.99 -2.41
C ILE A 49 -11.60 -2.40 -3.26
N GLU A 50 -11.84 -1.71 -4.38
CA GLU A 50 -12.93 -2.03 -5.32
C GLU A 50 -12.82 -3.46 -5.86
N TRP A 51 -11.60 -3.93 -6.14
CA TRP A 51 -11.34 -5.30 -6.58
C TRP A 51 -11.45 -6.35 -5.46
N GLY A 52 -11.53 -5.92 -4.19
CA GLY A 52 -11.53 -6.80 -3.03
C GLY A 52 -10.20 -7.54 -2.83
N VAL A 53 -9.11 -7.03 -3.42
CA VAL A 53 -7.78 -7.66 -3.37
C VAL A 53 -7.06 -7.26 -2.09
N MET A 54 -7.29 -6.05 -1.58
CA MET A 54 -6.77 -5.56 -0.31
C MET A 54 -7.86 -4.92 0.53
N THR A 55 -7.69 -4.97 1.84
CA THR A 55 -8.52 -4.30 2.84
C THR A 55 -7.60 -3.58 3.81
N GLY A 56 -8.08 -2.51 4.43
CA GLY A 56 -7.39 -1.90 5.57
C GLY A 56 -7.30 -2.87 6.76
N TYR A 57 -6.71 -2.40 7.84
CA TYR A 57 -6.58 -3.14 9.08
C TYR A 57 -7.89 -3.09 9.89
N GLU A 58 -8.06 -4.00 10.85
CA GLU A 58 -9.27 -4.11 11.67
C GLU A 58 -9.58 -2.84 12.49
N ASP A 59 -8.56 -2.03 12.75
CA ASP A 59 -8.66 -0.74 13.44
C ASP A 59 -9.10 0.42 12.51
N GLY A 60 -9.36 0.14 11.23
CA GLY A 60 -9.78 1.12 10.24
C GLY A 60 -8.64 1.93 9.61
N THR A 61 -7.38 1.54 9.84
CA THR A 61 -6.20 2.21 9.24
C THR A 61 -5.75 1.56 7.93
N TRP A 62 -4.97 2.27 7.11
CA TRP A 62 -4.32 1.75 5.89
C TRP A 62 -2.80 1.60 6.02
N ARG A 63 -2.18 2.45 6.84
CA ARG A 63 -0.77 2.48 7.24
C ARG A 63 0.19 2.56 6.03
N PRO A 64 0.08 3.59 5.16
CA PRO A 64 0.83 3.67 3.90
C PRO A 64 2.35 3.73 4.06
N ASN A 65 2.83 4.13 5.25
CA ASN A 65 4.25 4.20 5.58
C ASN A 65 4.77 2.96 6.33
N GLN A 66 3.89 2.02 6.68
CA GLN A 66 4.29 0.79 7.35
C GLN A 66 4.80 -0.23 6.32
N ALA A 67 5.92 -0.88 6.63
CA ALA A 67 6.41 -1.99 5.83
C ALA A 67 5.43 -3.18 5.89
N VAL A 68 5.17 -3.77 4.73
CA VAL A 68 4.35 -4.99 4.59
C VAL A 68 5.24 -6.23 4.77
N THR A 69 4.77 -7.22 5.52
CA THR A 69 5.46 -8.50 5.67
C THR A 69 5.40 -9.34 4.39
N ARG A 70 6.33 -10.28 4.23
CA ARG A 70 6.30 -11.21 3.07
C ARG A 70 5.01 -12.03 3.00
N ALA A 71 4.45 -12.40 4.15
CA ALA A 71 3.21 -13.17 4.24
C ALA A 71 1.98 -12.34 3.81
N GLU A 72 1.91 -11.07 4.23
CA GLU A 72 0.88 -10.15 3.78
C GLU A 72 1.00 -9.90 2.27
N MET A 73 2.20 -9.64 1.76
CA MET A 73 2.43 -9.45 0.33
C MET A 73 2.04 -10.69 -0.49
N ALA A 74 2.39 -11.89 -0.03
CA ALA A 74 1.99 -13.14 -0.69
C ALA A 74 0.46 -13.29 -0.74
N SER A 75 -0.23 -12.93 0.33
CA SER A 75 -1.71 -12.98 0.40
C SER A 75 -2.36 -12.03 -0.61
N VAL A 76 -1.82 -10.82 -0.75
CA VAL A 76 -2.27 -9.84 -1.76
C VAL A 76 -2.07 -10.37 -3.17
N LEU A 77 -0.90 -10.95 -3.47
CA LEU A 77 -0.60 -11.52 -4.79
C LEU A 77 -1.54 -12.67 -5.15
N VAL A 78 -1.86 -13.55 -4.20
CA VAL A 78 -2.80 -14.65 -4.44
C VAL A 78 -4.20 -14.12 -4.74
N ARG A 79 -4.68 -13.12 -3.99
CA ARG A 79 -5.99 -12.49 -4.23
C ARG A 79 -6.01 -11.78 -5.59
N PHE A 80 -4.96 -11.06 -5.93
CA PHE A 80 -4.83 -10.35 -7.21
C PHE A 80 -4.81 -11.33 -8.38
N TYR A 81 -4.05 -12.42 -8.27
CA TYR A 81 -4.02 -13.49 -9.28
C TYR A 81 -5.40 -14.09 -9.50
N ASN A 82 -6.14 -14.35 -8.41
CA ASN A 82 -7.51 -14.87 -8.49
C ASN A 82 -8.47 -13.85 -9.11
N PHE A 83 -8.31 -12.55 -8.81
CA PHE A 83 -9.09 -11.48 -9.42
C PHE A 83 -8.93 -11.49 -10.95
N ILE A 84 -7.69 -11.44 -11.44
CA ILE A 84 -7.40 -11.48 -12.89
C ILE A 84 -7.94 -12.78 -13.53
N ARG A 85 -7.73 -13.92 -12.88
CA ARG A 85 -8.22 -15.22 -13.38
C ARG A 85 -9.75 -15.31 -13.41
N SER A 86 -10.45 -14.56 -12.56
CA SER A 86 -11.91 -14.59 -12.46
C SER A 86 -12.63 -13.85 -13.61
N GLY A 87 -11.90 -13.14 -14.48
CA GLY A 87 -12.48 -12.44 -15.63
C GLY A 87 -13.41 -11.28 -15.26
N ARG A 88 -13.26 -10.74 -14.05
CA ARG A 88 -13.93 -9.54 -13.57
C ARG A 88 -13.08 -8.30 -13.79
#